data_AF-A0A831PR89-F1
#
_entry.id   AF-A0A831PR89-F1
#
_cell.length_a   1.000
_cell.length_b   1.000
_cell.length_c   1.000
_cell.angle_alpha   90.00
_cell.angle_beta   90.00
_cell.angle_gamma   90.00
#
_symmetry.space_group_name_H-M   'P 1'
#
loop_
_entity.id
_entity.type
_entity.pdbx_description
1 polymer ?
#
loop_
_entity_poly.entity_id
_entity_poly.type
_entity_poly.pdbx_seq_one_letter_code
_entity_poly.pdbx_strand_id
1 'polypeptide(L)'
;GSFHSPVESSRTVASGITIAQETRIKLARLLAQLGHNEEIPYPDISTKAKAQEFIGLDMEKLNAEKQEFLETIVPKWLEEAEAREASWDVQLTN
;
A
#
# COMPACT_ATOMS: atom_id res chain seq x y z
N GLY A 1 -10.29 9.41 7.50
CA GLY A 1 -11.74 9.22 7.71
C GLY A 1 -12.21 9.60 9.11
N SER A 2 -11.36 9.45 10.14
CA SER A 2 -11.74 9.62 11.55
C SER A 2 -12.30 10.99 11.95
N PHE A 3 -12.01 12.07 11.21
CA PHE A 3 -12.54 13.40 11.51
C PHE A 3 -13.75 13.77 10.63
N HIS A 4 -13.61 13.68 9.30
CA HIS A 4 -14.68 14.09 8.38
C HIS A 4 -15.90 13.15 8.38
N SER A 5 -15.71 11.86 8.69
CA SER A 5 -16.81 10.87 8.76
C SER A 5 -16.45 9.72 9.72
N PRO A 6 -16.30 9.99 11.04
CA PRO A 6 -15.90 9.00 12.03
C PRO A 6 -16.82 7.78 12.07
N VAL A 7 -18.13 8.01 12.14
CA VAL A 7 -19.13 6.94 12.26
C VAL A 7 -19.11 6.04 11.04
N GLU A 8 -19.00 6.62 9.84
CA GLU A 8 -18.95 5.87 8.59
C GLU A 8 -17.66 5.08 8.44
N SER A 9 -16.53 5.63 8.89
CA SER A 9 -15.25 4.91 8.95
C SER A 9 -15.37 3.69 9.87
N SER A 10 -15.93 3.87 11.07
CA SER A 10 -16.17 2.78 12.02
C SER A 10 -17.14 1.72 11.47
N ARG A 11 -18.23 2.14 10.82
CA ARG A 11 -19.19 1.23 10.17
C ARG A 11 -18.53 0.38 9.09
N THR A 12 -17.66 0.99 8.28
CA THR A 12 -16.91 0.31 7.21
C THR A 12 -15.93 -0.72 7.79
N VAL A 13 -15.16 -0.33 8.81
CA VAL A 13 -14.23 -1.26 9.50
C VAL A 13 -15.00 -2.41 10.15
N ALA A 14 -16.10 -2.14 10.84
CA ALA A 14 -16.95 -3.16 11.45
C ALA A 14 -17.49 -4.15 10.40
N SER A 15 -17.94 -3.63 9.25
CA SER A 15 -18.41 -4.47 8.13
C SER A 15 -17.29 -5.37 7.60
N GLY A 16 -16.06 -4.83 7.46
CA GLY A 16 -14.88 -5.61 7.07
C GLY A 16 -14.53 -6.72 8.08
N ILE A 17 -14.64 -6.43 9.39
CA ILE A 17 -14.43 -7.43 10.45
C ILE A 17 -15.44 -8.58 10.33
N THR A 18 -16.73 -8.28 10.13
CA THR A 18 -17.77 -9.32 9.94
C THR A 18 -17.43 -10.23 8.75
N ILE A 19 -17.08 -9.66 7.60
CA ILE A 19 -16.72 -10.42 6.39
C ILE A 19 -15.48 -11.30 6.65
N ALA A 20 -14.45 -10.76 7.30
CA ALA A 20 -13.24 -11.49 7.62
C ALA A 20 -13.51 -12.67 8.59
N GLN A 21 -14.35 -12.47 9.61
CA GLN A 21 -14.72 -13.51 10.56
C GLN A 21 -15.48 -14.66 9.89
N GLU A 22 -16.50 -14.35 9.07
CA GLU A 22 -17.22 -15.37 8.30
C GLU A 22 -16.29 -16.15 7.37
N THR A 23 -15.35 -15.46 6.73
CA THR A 23 -14.34 -16.07 5.85
C THR A 23 -13.42 -17.01 6.63
N ARG A 24 -12.93 -16.61 7.80
CA ARG A 24 -12.08 -17.47 8.66
C ARG A 24 -12.80 -18.74 9.09
N ILE A 25 -14.10 -18.68 9.39
CA ILE A 25 -14.91 -19.87 9.71
C ILE A 25 -15.01 -20.80 8.51
N LYS A 26 -15.29 -20.25 7.32
CA LYS A 26 -15.36 -21.03 6.07
C LYS A 26 -14.02 -21.70 5.74
N LEU A 27 -12.91 -20.98 5.88
CA LEU A 27 -11.57 -21.50 5.67
C LEU A 27 -11.20 -22.59 6.67
N ALA A 28 -11.53 -22.43 7.96
CA ALA A 28 -11.27 -23.47 8.95
C ALA A 28 -11.98 -24.80 8.60
N ARG A 29 -13.24 -24.73 8.12
CA ARG A 29 -13.97 -25.92 7.66
C ARG A 29 -13.32 -26.55 6.42
N LEU A 30 -12.91 -25.74 5.45
CA LEU A 30 -12.24 -26.21 4.24
C LEU A 30 -10.90 -26.87 4.56
N LEU A 31 -10.07 -26.23 5.38
CA LEU A 31 -8.76 -26.74 5.78
C LEU A 31 -8.89 -28.06 6.55
N ALA A 32 -9.87 -28.17 7.45
CA ALA A 32 -10.15 -29.41 8.14
C ALA A 32 -10.55 -30.54 7.18
N GLN A 33 -11.35 -30.25 6.14
CA GLN A 33 -11.67 -31.21 5.08
C GLN A 33 -10.45 -31.64 4.27
N LEU A 34 -9.46 -30.75 4.12
CA LEU A 34 -8.18 -31.04 3.48
C LEU A 34 -7.15 -31.69 4.42
N GLY A 35 -7.54 -32.04 5.66
CA GLY A 35 -6.69 -32.72 6.63
C GLY A 35 -5.85 -31.81 7.52
N HIS A 36 -6.10 -30.49 7.51
CA HIS A 36 -5.43 -29.53 8.38
C HIS A 36 -6.42 -28.87 9.36
N ASN A 37 -6.41 -29.34 10.61
CA ASN A 37 -7.33 -28.88 11.65
C ASN A 37 -6.62 -28.14 12.81
N GLU A 38 -5.47 -27.54 12.50
CA GLU A 38 -4.66 -26.77 13.45
C GLU A 38 -4.68 -25.29 13.09
N GLU A 39 -4.08 -24.47 13.96
CA GLU A 39 -3.88 -23.06 13.65
C GLU A 39 -2.88 -22.89 12.52
N ILE A 40 -3.16 -21.99 11.57
CA ILE A 40 -2.21 -21.62 10.53
C ILE A 40 -1.06 -20.83 11.17
N PRO A 41 0.19 -21.31 11.11
CA PRO A 41 1.32 -20.56 11.62
C PRO A 41 1.51 -19.28 10.81
N TYR A 42 1.64 -18.16 11.51
CA TYR A 42 1.98 -16.88 10.88
C TYR A 42 3.48 -16.64 10.96
N PRO A 43 4.11 -16.20 9.86
CA PRO A 43 5.48 -15.68 9.90
C PRO A 43 5.54 -14.43 10.78
N ASP A 44 6.73 -14.09 11.26
CA ASP A 44 6.92 -12.84 11.98
C ASP A 44 6.82 -11.65 11.01
N ILE A 45 5.71 -10.91 11.07
CA ILE A 45 5.45 -9.70 10.29
C ILE A 45 5.40 -8.44 11.17
N SER A 46 6.04 -8.48 12.34
CA SER A 46 6.04 -7.38 13.33
C SER A 46 6.71 -6.09 12.84
N THR A 47 7.45 -6.15 11.73
CA THR A 47 8.10 -4.99 11.12
C THR A 47 7.78 -4.93 9.64
N LYS A 48 7.81 -3.70 9.09
CA LYS A 48 7.67 -3.45 7.66
C LYS A 48 8.63 -4.33 6.85
N ALA A 49 9.90 -4.41 7.24
CA ALA A 49 10.93 -5.17 6.53
C ALA A 49 10.59 -6.67 6.46
N LYS A 50 10.25 -7.29 7.61
CA LYS A 50 9.88 -8.71 7.65
C LYS A 50 8.61 -9.02 6.86
N ALA A 51 7.62 -8.12 6.89
CA ALA A 51 6.41 -8.27 6.11
C ALA A 51 6.67 -8.19 4.60
N GLN A 52 7.54 -7.27 4.16
CA GLN A 52 7.95 -7.12 2.77
C GLN A 52 8.74 -8.34 2.27
N GLU A 53 9.66 -8.85 3.08
CA GLU A 53 10.41 -10.08 2.81
C GLU A 53 9.47 -11.29 2.68
N PHE A 54 8.51 -11.45 3.60
CA PHE A 54 7.56 -12.56 3.58
C PHE A 54 6.74 -12.62 2.27
N ILE A 55 6.36 -11.48 1.71
CA ILE A 55 5.63 -11.42 0.44
C ILE A 55 6.54 -11.34 -0.79
N GLY A 56 7.86 -11.46 -0.62
CA GLY A 56 8.84 -11.55 -1.70
C GLY A 56 9.23 -10.22 -2.36
N LEU A 57 9.12 -9.10 -1.64
CA LEU A 57 9.59 -7.80 -2.15
C LEU A 57 11.11 -7.64 -1.95
N ASP A 58 11.84 -7.58 -3.06
CA ASP A 58 13.26 -7.21 -3.07
C ASP A 58 13.41 -5.69 -2.86
N MET A 59 13.41 -5.29 -1.58
CA MET A 59 13.44 -3.88 -1.21
C MET A 59 14.78 -3.20 -1.50
N GLU A 60 15.89 -3.94 -1.56
CA GLU A 60 17.18 -3.36 -1.94
C GLU A 60 17.14 -2.94 -3.40
N LYS A 61 16.71 -3.85 -4.29
CA LYS A 61 16.55 -3.55 -5.71
C LYS A 61 15.54 -2.43 -5.94
N LEU A 62 14.35 -2.51 -5.35
CA LEU A 62 13.30 -1.50 -5.55
C LEU A 62 13.73 -0.11 -5.09
N ASN A 63 14.46 0.00 -3.98
CA ASN A 63 14.98 1.28 -3.52
C ASN A 63 16.11 1.80 -4.41
N ALA A 64 17.02 0.93 -4.89
CA ALA A 64 18.09 1.31 -5.80
C ALA A 64 17.55 1.83 -7.14
N GLU A 65 16.60 1.11 -7.75
CA GLU A 65 15.92 1.53 -8.98
C GLU A 65 15.17 2.85 -8.78
N LYS A 66 14.52 3.03 -7.62
CA LYS A 66 13.85 4.29 -7.31
C LYS A 66 14.84 5.44 -7.17
N GLN A 67 15.99 5.21 -6.55
CA GLN A 67 17.04 6.21 -6.40
C GLN A 67 17.59 6.62 -7.78
N GLU A 68 17.88 5.66 -8.66
CA GLU A 68 18.32 5.94 -10.03
C GLU A 68 17.28 6.76 -10.80
N PHE A 69 16.00 6.43 -10.68
CA PHE A 69 14.92 7.21 -11.30
C PHE A 69 14.90 8.66 -10.79
N LEU A 70 15.06 8.86 -9.47
CA LEU A 70 15.07 10.19 -8.85
C LEU A 70 16.28 11.02 -9.30
N GLU A 71 17.44 10.39 -9.51
CA GLU A 71 18.67 11.09 -9.90
C GLU A 71 18.76 11.36 -11.40
N THR A 72 18.12 10.54 -12.23
CA THR A 72 18.32 10.59 -13.70
C THR A 72 17.12 11.12 -14.48
N ILE A 73 15.89 10.85 -14.03
CA ILE A 73 14.66 11.17 -14.77
C ILE A 73 13.99 12.42 -14.20
N VAL A 74 13.88 12.52 -12.88
CA VAL A 74 13.21 13.69 -12.25
C VAL A 74 13.88 15.02 -12.62
N PRO A 75 15.21 15.16 -12.67
CA PRO A 75 15.83 16.43 -13.07
C PRO A 75 15.46 16.85 -14.50
N LYS A 76 15.35 15.89 -15.43
CA LYS A 76 14.95 16.17 -16.81
C LYS A 76 13.51 16.65 -16.88
N TRP A 77 12.62 16.05 -16.10
CA TRP A 77 11.23 16.49 -16.02
C TRP A 77 11.11 17.90 -15.43
N LEU A 78 11.96 18.24 -14.46
CA LEU A 78 12.00 19.58 -13.88
C LEU A 78 12.50 20.61 -14.90
N GLU A 79 13.54 20.29 -15.67
CA GLU A 79 14.05 21.15 -16.75
C GLU A 79 12.99 21.39 -17.83
N GLU A 80 12.31 20.32 -18.28
CA GLU A 80 11.21 20.42 -19.25
C GLU A 80 10.03 21.24 -18.70
N ALA A 81 9.70 21.07 -17.41
CA ALA A 81 8.66 21.83 -16.76
C ALA A 81 9.02 23.32 -16.65
N GLU A 82 10.26 23.64 -16.28
CA GLU A 82 10.76 25.02 -16.20
C GLU A 82 10.71 25.70 -17.57
N ALA A 83 11.16 25.04 -18.64
CA ALA A 83 11.11 25.58 -19.99
C ALA A 83 9.66 25.85 -20.45
N ARG A 84 8.73 24.93 -20.13
CA ARG A 84 7.30 25.11 -20.42
C ARG A 84 6.70 26.26 -19.62
N GLU A 85 6.99 26.34 -18.33
CA GLU A 85 6.45 27.37 -17.43
C GLU A 85 6.98 28.76 -17.78
N ALA A 86 8.22 28.85 -18.25
CA ALA A 86 8.80 30.09 -18.77
C ALA A 86 8.05 30.63 -20.02
N SER A 87 7.32 29.78 -20.75
CA SER A 87 6.52 30.20 -21.90
C SER A 87 5.08 30.58 -21.55
N TRP A 88 4.69 30.54 -20.28
CA TRP A 88 3.33 30.90 -19.86
C TRP A 88 3.15 32.41 -19.86
N ASP A 89 2.08 32.89 -20.49
CA ASP A 89 1.65 34.27 -20.37
C ASP A 89 0.94 34.45 -19.02
N VAL A 90 1.73 34.71 -17.98
CA VAL A 90 1.21 34.93 -16.62
C VAL A 90 0.67 36.35 -16.53
N GLN A 91 -0.63 36.53 -16.78
CA GLN A 91 -1.29 37.78 -16.42
C GLN A 91 -1.34 37.92 -14.90
N LEU A 92 -0.50 38.80 -14.36
CA LEU A 92 -0.61 39.25 -12.98
C LEU A 92 -1.92 40.04 -12.82
N THR A 93 -2.96 39.37 -12.35
CA THR A 93 -4.16 40.07 -11.85
C THR A 93 -3.81 40.71 -10.52
N ASN A 94 -3.70 42.04 -10.52
CA ASN A 94 -3.65 42.87 -9.30
C ASN A 94 -4.94 42.78 -8.48
#